data_AF-A0A1A2MIW6-F1
#
_entry.id   AF-A0A1A2MIW6-F1
#
_cell.length_a   1.000
_cell.length_b   1.000
_cell.length_c   1.000
_cell.angle_alpha   90.00
_cell.angle_beta   90.00
_cell.angle_gamma   90.00
#
_symmetry.space_group_name_H-M   'P 1'
#
loop_
_entity.id
_entity.type
_entity.pdbx_description
1 polymer ?
#
loop_
_entity_poly.entity_id
_entity_poly.type
_entity_poly.pdbx_seq_one_letter_code
_entity_poly.pdbx_strand_id
1 'polypeptide(L)'
;MGSTTGVVHTGSWRGSYRRHGYFFRPAATLTISLGFALHLYRVISGDALTLQHAATLTNDRLLLVPMTYAGITGILVWRRVRFSSNRHRALFTASVVYIAGSVPLHIYLDYVIKDLTFVTWFPMWFSYLLLVVVYPAFLTMFWRLRFQD
;
A
#
# COMPACT_ATOMS: atom_id res chain seq x y z
N MET A 1 -3.43 -54.69 -13.34
CA MET A 1 -4.25 -53.52 -12.97
C MET A 1 -3.31 -52.42 -12.49
N GLY A 2 -2.97 -51.48 -13.37
CA GLY A 2 -2.13 -50.32 -13.00
C GLY A 2 -2.99 -49.32 -12.23
N SER A 3 -2.71 -49.14 -10.95
CA SER A 3 -3.29 -48.06 -10.17
C SER A 3 -2.64 -46.77 -10.63
N THR A 4 -3.35 -46.02 -11.47
CA THR A 4 -3.00 -44.64 -11.81
C THR A 4 -3.25 -43.80 -10.56
N THR A 5 -2.20 -43.54 -9.79
CA THR A 5 -2.22 -42.49 -8.77
C THR A 5 -2.44 -41.18 -9.50
N GLY A 6 -3.70 -40.78 -9.64
CA GLY A 6 -4.11 -39.47 -10.11
C GLY A 6 -3.38 -38.45 -9.25
N VAL A 7 -2.38 -37.81 -9.83
CA VAL A 7 -1.73 -36.64 -9.25
C VAL A 7 -2.82 -35.58 -9.19
N VAL A 8 -3.53 -35.50 -8.07
CA VAL A 8 -4.38 -34.36 -7.76
C VAL A 8 -3.45 -33.17 -7.86
N HIS A 9 -3.65 -32.31 -8.87
CA HIS A 9 -2.94 -31.05 -9.00
C HIS A 9 -3.15 -30.23 -7.72
N THR A 10 -2.28 -30.42 -6.74
CA THR A 10 -2.17 -29.63 -5.51
C THR A 10 -1.57 -28.25 -5.79
N GLY A 11 -1.51 -27.85 -7.05
CA GLY A 11 -1.23 -26.50 -7.54
C GLY A 11 -2.50 -25.67 -7.71
N SER A 12 -3.39 -25.67 -6.73
CA SER A 12 -4.55 -24.77 -6.74
C SER A 12 -4.06 -23.32 -6.89
N TRP A 13 -4.56 -22.59 -7.91
CA TRP A 13 -4.28 -21.16 -8.10
C TRP A 13 -4.50 -20.35 -6.82
N ARG A 14 -5.51 -20.73 -6.02
CA ARG A 14 -5.79 -20.16 -4.71
C ARG A 14 -4.68 -20.40 -3.68
N GLY A 15 -4.02 -21.56 -3.73
CA GLY A 15 -2.85 -21.89 -2.93
C GLY A 15 -1.63 -21.06 -3.34
N SER A 16 -1.38 -20.90 -4.64
CA SER A 16 -0.31 -20.01 -5.14
C SER A 16 -0.54 -18.55 -4.73
N TYR A 17 -1.77 -18.05 -4.91
CA TYR A 17 -2.16 -16.70 -4.52
C TYR A 17 -1.96 -16.42 -3.02
N ARG A 18 -2.28 -17.39 -2.15
CA ARG A 18 -2.03 -17.30 -0.70
C ARG A 18 -0.55 -17.31 -0.35
N ARG A 19 0.26 -18.17 -0.98
CA ARG A 19 1.73 -18.25 -0.76
C ARG A 19 2.45 -16.96 -1.17
N HIS A 20 1.96 -16.28 -2.19
CA HIS A 20 2.47 -14.95 -2.59
C HIS A 20 1.97 -13.81 -1.69
N GLY A 21 1.33 -14.12 -0.56
CA GLY A 21 0.77 -13.13 0.36
C GLY A 21 -0.27 -12.26 -0.31
N TYR A 22 -1.12 -12.84 -1.17
CA TYR A 22 -2.18 -12.15 -1.88
C TYR A 22 -1.69 -11.00 -2.78
N PHE A 23 -0.45 -11.03 -3.29
CA PHE A 23 0.16 -9.90 -4.01
C PHE A 23 0.17 -8.59 -3.20
N PHE A 24 0.22 -8.68 -1.87
CA PHE A 24 0.36 -7.52 -0.99
C PHE A 24 1.57 -6.65 -1.38
N ARG A 25 2.72 -7.27 -1.65
CA ARG A 25 3.98 -6.55 -1.95
C ARG A 25 3.85 -5.62 -3.15
N PRO A 26 3.47 -6.09 -4.36
CA PRO A 26 3.34 -5.18 -5.50
C PRO A 26 2.26 -4.12 -5.30
N ALA A 27 1.13 -4.46 -4.65
CA ALA A 27 0.08 -3.47 -4.38
C ALA A 27 0.54 -2.39 -3.40
N ALA A 28 1.23 -2.76 -2.33
CA ALA A 28 1.77 -1.83 -1.34
C ALA A 28 2.89 -0.97 -1.95
N THR A 29 3.79 -1.58 -2.73
CA THR A 29 4.84 -0.84 -3.45
C THR A 29 4.23 0.16 -4.43
N LEU A 30 3.22 -0.23 -5.20
CA LEU A 30 2.54 0.67 -6.13
C LEU A 30 1.87 1.84 -5.39
N THR A 31 1.14 1.53 -4.31
CA THR A 31 0.50 2.53 -3.44
C THR A 31 1.51 3.56 -2.93
N ILE A 32 2.61 3.10 -2.33
CA ILE A 32 3.63 3.99 -1.78
C ILE A 32 4.35 4.76 -2.88
N SER A 33 4.56 4.16 -4.06
CA SER A 33 5.20 4.84 -5.20
C SER A 33 4.32 5.95 -5.78
N LEU A 34 3.01 5.72 -5.90
CA LEU A 34 2.05 6.74 -6.33
C LEU A 34 1.96 7.87 -5.30
N GLY A 35 1.89 7.53 -4.01
CA GLY A 35 1.96 8.51 -2.93
C GLY A 35 3.26 9.33 -2.99
N PHE A 36 4.41 8.66 -3.19
CA PHE A 36 5.71 9.31 -3.35
C PHE A 36 5.69 10.32 -4.51
N ALA A 37 5.18 9.93 -5.68
CA ALA A 37 5.10 10.82 -6.83
C ALA A 37 4.22 12.06 -6.55
N LEU A 38 3.07 11.87 -5.89
CA LEU A 38 2.17 12.97 -5.50
C LEU A 38 2.83 13.92 -4.50
N HIS A 39 3.45 13.38 -3.45
CA HIS A 39 4.13 14.21 -2.44
C HIS A 39 5.37 14.90 -3.00
N LEU A 40 6.10 14.26 -3.91
CA LEU A 40 7.24 14.88 -4.59
C LEU A 40 6.77 16.03 -5.48
N TYR A 41 5.72 15.82 -6.27
CA TYR A 41 5.11 16.88 -7.08
C TYR A 41 4.66 18.04 -6.20
N ARG A 42 4.05 17.75 -5.05
CA ARG A 42 3.64 18.77 -4.07
C ARG A 42 4.80 19.58 -3.52
N VAL A 43 5.92 18.93 -3.20
CA VAL A 43 7.11 19.62 -2.69
C VAL A 43 7.75 20.51 -3.76
N ILE A 44 7.78 20.07 -5.02
CA ILE A 44 8.41 20.81 -6.12
C ILE A 44 7.53 21.95 -6.63
N SER A 45 6.24 21.68 -6.84
CA SER A 45 5.30 22.57 -7.52
C SER A 45 4.38 23.34 -6.57
N GLY A 46 4.36 23.00 -5.29
CA GLY A 46 3.49 23.62 -4.29
C GLY A 46 2.03 23.16 -4.39
N ASP A 47 1.21 23.60 -3.43
CA ASP A 47 -0.14 23.07 -3.22
C ASP A 47 -1.10 23.41 -4.37
N ALA A 48 -1.03 24.64 -4.91
CA ALA A 48 -1.95 25.10 -5.96
C ALA A 48 -1.82 24.27 -7.25
N LEU A 49 -0.59 24.09 -7.74
CA LEU A 49 -0.34 23.29 -8.95
C LEU A 49 -0.64 21.80 -8.72
N THR A 50 -0.41 21.32 -7.50
CA THR A 50 -0.74 19.95 -7.10
C THR A 50 -2.23 19.70 -7.17
N LEU A 51 -3.06 20.54 -6.59
CA LEU A 51 -4.51 20.41 -6.65
C LEU A 51 -5.04 20.49 -8.09
N GLN A 52 -4.40 21.29 -8.93
CA GLN A 52 -4.82 21.46 -10.32
C GLN A 52 -4.48 20.25 -11.21
N HIS A 53 -3.30 19.64 -11.04
CA HIS A 53 -2.79 18.65 -12.01
C HIS A 53 -2.58 17.24 -11.44
N ALA A 54 -2.28 17.13 -10.15
CA ALA A 54 -1.81 15.87 -9.54
C ALA A 54 -2.81 15.29 -8.53
N ALA A 55 -3.23 16.08 -7.54
CA ALA A 55 -4.25 15.75 -6.57
C ALA A 55 -5.66 16.04 -7.13
N THR A 56 -6.03 15.34 -8.19
CA THR A 56 -7.38 15.35 -8.76
C THR A 56 -8.17 14.13 -8.29
N LEU A 57 -9.51 14.21 -8.26
CA LEU A 57 -10.36 13.08 -7.85
C LEU A 57 -10.10 11.81 -8.66
N THR A 58 -9.76 11.94 -9.94
CA THR A 58 -9.43 10.79 -10.78
C THR A 58 -8.13 10.13 -10.31
N ASN A 59 -7.09 10.93 -10.05
CA ASN A 59 -5.80 10.42 -9.62
C ASN A 59 -5.87 9.83 -8.20
N ASP A 60 -6.67 10.44 -7.31
CA ASP A 60 -6.88 9.93 -5.96
C ASP A 60 -7.58 8.57 -5.98
N ARG A 61 -8.62 8.40 -6.81
CA ARG A 61 -9.28 7.11 -7.04
C ARG A 61 -8.34 6.05 -7.62
N LEU A 62 -7.46 6.45 -8.55
CA LEU A 62 -6.44 5.55 -9.11
C LEU A 62 -5.45 5.08 -8.04
N LEU A 63 -5.10 5.93 -7.08
CA LEU A 63 -4.29 5.57 -5.91
C LEU A 63 -5.08 4.70 -4.92
N LEU A 64 -6.37 4.99 -4.74
CA LEU A 64 -7.25 4.32 -3.78
C LEU A 64 -7.42 2.82 -4.07
N VAL A 65 -7.45 2.42 -5.34
CA VAL A 65 -7.59 1.01 -5.75
C VAL A 65 -6.46 0.12 -5.20
N PRO A 66 -5.17 0.35 -5.56
CA PRO A 66 -4.07 -0.43 -5.01
C PRO A 66 -3.92 -0.23 -3.50
N MET A 67 -4.22 0.96 -2.99
CA MET A 67 -4.14 1.25 -1.55
C MET A 67 -5.13 0.40 -0.74
N THR A 68 -6.38 0.32 -1.19
CA THR A 68 -7.44 -0.48 -0.55
C THR A 68 -7.08 -1.96 -0.58
N TYR A 69 -6.61 -2.44 -1.75
CA TYR A 69 -6.17 -3.81 -1.89
C TYR A 69 -4.99 -4.13 -0.97
N ALA A 70 -3.99 -3.26 -0.90
CA ALA A 70 -2.85 -3.39 0.01
C ALA A 70 -3.26 -3.34 1.48
N GLY A 71 -4.22 -2.50 1.85
CA GLY A 71 -4.75 -2.42 3.21
C GLY A 71 -5.41 -3.74 3.64
N ILE A 72 -6.33 -4.26 2.82
CA ILE A 72 -7.04 -5.52 3.08
C ILE A 72 -6.06 -6.69 3.12
N THR A 73 -5.23 -6.83 2.09
CA THR A 73 -4.27 -7.94 2.01
C THR A 73 -3.18 -7.85 3.08
N GLY A 74 -2.80 -6.63 3.48
CA GLY A 74 -1.88 -6.37 4.59
C GLY A 74 -2.40 -6.89 5.92
N ILE A 75 -3.68 -6.65 6.22
CA ILE A 75 -4.36 -7.18 7.41
C ILE A 75 -4.43 -8.72 7.34
N LEU A 76 -4.82 -9.27 6.19
CA LEU A 76 -4.95 -10.73 6.01
C LEU A 76 -3.62 -11.45 6.13
N VAL A 77 -2.54 -10.87 5.59
CA VAL A 77 -1.22 -11.48 5.59
C VAL A 77 -0.44 -11.23 6.87
N TRP A 78 -0.89 -10.31 7.74
CA TRP A 78 -0.18 -9.95 8.98
C TRP A 78 0.20 -11.15 9.84
N ARG A 79 -0.69 -12.15 9.97
CA ARG A 79 -0.42 -13.39 10.72
C ARG A 79 0.52 -14.38 10.00
N ARG A 80 0.77 -14.18 8.70
CA ARG A 80 1.55 -15.06 7.81
C ARG A 80 2.91 -14.47 7.43
N VAL A 81 3.26 -13.26 7.86
CA VAL A 81 4.57 -12.68 7.57
C VAL A 81 5.63 -13.26 8.51
N ARG A 82 6.77 -13.70 7.96
CA ARG A 82 7.95 -14.03 8.78
C ARG A 82 8.65 -12.75 9.19
N PHE A 83 8.60 -12.42 10.48
CA PHE A 83 9.34 -11.30 11.03
C PHE A 83 10.73 -11.75 11.47
N SER A 84 11.78 -11.09 10.98
CA SER A 84 13.17 -11.34 11.41
C SER A 84 13.49 -10.71 12.77
N SER A 85 12.74 -9.67 13.16
CA SER A 85 12.94 -8.94 14.41
C SER A 85 11.66 -8.22 14.85
N ASN A 86 11.61 -7.83 16.13
CA ASN A 86 10.51 -7.00 16.67
C ASN A 86 10.41 -5.65 15.95
N ARG A 87 11.54 -5.06 15.53
CA ARG A 87 11.56 -3.82 14.73
C ARG A 87 10.92 -4.03 13.37
N HIS A 88 11.22 -5.14 12.68
CA HIS A 88 10.60 -5.47 11.40
C HIS A 88 9.09 -5.68 11.53
N ARG A 89 8.65 -6.32 12.64
CA ARG A 89 7.23 -6.47 12.96
C ARG A 89 6.54 -5.14 13.23
N ALA A 90 7.18 -4.25 13.99
CA ALA A 90 6.66 -2.91 14.26
C ALA A 90 6.53 -2.09 12.98
N LEU A 91 7.56 -2.07 12.13
CA LEU A 91 7.54 -1.36 10.85
C LEU A 91 6.46 -1.91 9.91
N PHE A 92 6.32 -3.23 9.81
CA PHE A 92 5.26 -3.84 9.01
C PHE A 92 3.88 -3.47 9.52
N THR A 93 3.66 -3.58 10.83
CA THR A 93 2.39 -3.23 11.45
C THR A 93 2.07 -1.75 11.24
N ALA A 94 3.05 -0.86 11.42
CA ALA A 94 2.91 0.56 11.15
C ALA A 94 2.55 0.82 9.68
N SER A 95 3.16 0.11 8.73
CA SER A 95 2.83 0.25 7.31
C SER A 95 1.41 -0.19 6.99
N VAL A 96 0.94 -1.29 7.58
CA VAL A 96 -0.44 -1.78 7.39
C VAL A 96 -1.43 -0.81 8.02
N VAL A 97 -1.16 -0.33 9.24
CA VAL A 97 -2.01 0.67 9.91
C VAL A 97 -2.05 1.97 9.11
N TYR A 98 -0.91 2.42 8.57
CA TYR A 98 -0.85 3.61 7.73
C TYR A 98 -1.69 3.45 6.46
N ILE A 99 -1.47 2.37 5.69
CA ILE A 99 -2.19 2.11 4.44
C ILE A 99 -3.68 1.87 4.69
N ALA A 100 -4.03 1.04 5.66
CA ALA A 100 -5.42 0.74 5.96
C ALA A 100 -6.15 1.95 6.57
N GLY A 101 -5.46 2.77 7.37
CA GLY A 101 -5.99 4.00 7.95
C GLY A 101 -6.14 5.14 6.93
N SER A 102 -5.30 5.19 5.90
CA SER A 102 -5.42 6.18 4.82
C SER A 102 -6.60 5.88 3.89
N VAL A 103 -7.01 4.62 3.74
CA VAL A 103 -8.17 4.24 2.89
C VAL A 103 -9.45 4.99 3.27
N PRO A 104 -9.94 4.97 4.52
CA PRO A 104 -11.10 5.77 4.92
C PRO A 104 -10.96 7.27 4.65
N LEU A 105 -9.76 7.83 4.85
CA LEU A 105 -9.51 9.24 4.56
C LEU A 105 -9.70 9.55 3.08
N HIS A 106 -9.06 8.80 2.20
CA HIS A 106 -9.20 8.98 0.75
C HIS A 106 -10.65 8.72 0.28
N ILE A 107 -11.33 7.71 0.81
CA ILE A 107 -12.76 7.48 0.51
C ILE A 107 -13.62 8.70 0.92
N TYR A 108 -13.36 9.26 2.10
CA TYR A 108 -14.09 10.42 2.58
C TYR A 108 -13.88 11.65 1.67
N LEU A 109 -12.63 11.89 1.25
CA LEU A 109 -12.32 12.98 0.32
C LEU A 109 -12.94 12.75 -1.07
N ASP A 110 -12.87 11.53 -1.60
CA ASP A 110 -13.30 11.21 -2.97
C ASP A 110 -14.82 11.08 -3.16
N TYR A 111 -15.52 10.55 -2.15
CA TYR A 111 -16.93 10.17 -2.27
C TYR A 111 -17.86 11.02 -1.41
N VAL A 112 -17.40 11.51 -0.25
CA VAL A 112 -18.25 12.29 0.68
C VAL A 112 -18.12 13.78 0.41
N ILE A 113 -16.92 14.34 0.52
CA ILE A 113 -16.70 15.79 0.32
C ILE A 113 -16.53 16.12 -1.17
N LYS A 114 -15.89 15.23 -1.94
CA LYS A 114 -15.48 15.47 -3.33
C LYS A 114 -14.60 16.71 -3.48
N ASP A 115 -13.84 17.02 -2.44
CA ASP A 115 -12.90 18.14 -2.40
C ASP A 115 -11.57 17.67 -1.81
N LEU A 116 -10.51 17.90 -2.59
CA LEU A 116 -9.14 17.55 -2.23
C LEU A 116 -8.37 18.74 -1.64
N THR A 117 -8.99 19.92 -1.48
CA THR A 117 -8.36 21.04 -0.76
C THR A 117 -7.96 20.68 0.67
N PHE A 118 -8.57 19.65 1.26
CA PHE A 118 -8.15 19.07 2.54
C PHE A 118 -6.66 18.66 2.56
N VAL A 119 -6.05 18.36 1.41
CA VAL A 119 -4.62 18.08 1.29
C VAL A 119 -3.76 19.27 1.75
N THR A 120 -4.25 20.51 1.61
CA THR A 120 -3.57 21.72 2.10
C THR A 120 -3.57 21.82 3.63
N TRP A 121 -4.49 21.12 4.30
CA TRP A 121 -4.52 21.07 5.76
C TRP A 121 -3.33 20.33 6.34
N PHE A 122 -2.74 19.39 5.58
CA PHE A 122 -1.47 18.76 5.93
C PHE A 122 -0.32 19.72 5.64
N PRO A 123 0.48 20.12 6.64
CA PRO A 123 1.60 21.03 6.43
C PRO A 123 2.66 20.44 5.48
N MET A 124 3.43 21.27 4.77
CA MET A 124 4.43 20.81 3.81
C MET A 124 5.53 19.93 4.44
N TRP A 125 5.86 20.14 5.72
CA TRP A 125 6.79 19.27 6.46
C TRP A 125 6.35 17.81 6.50
N PHE A 126 5.04 17.55 6.46
CA PHE A 126 4.49 16.20 6.43
C PHE A 126 4.89 15.47 5.14
N SER A 127 4.85 16.17 3.99
CA SER A 127 5.34 15.61 2.72
C SER A 127 6.83 15.31 2.77
N TYR A 128 7.65 16.17 3.37
CA TYR A 128 9.07 15.88 3.57
C TYR A 128 9.31 14.66 4.47
N LEU A 129 8.56 14.52 5.57
CA LEU A 129 8.64 13.35 6.44
C LEU A 129 8.30 12.06 5.68
N LEU A 130 7.24 12.10 4.87
CA LEU A 130 6.82 10.96 4.06
C LEU A 130 7.89 10.57 3.04
N LEU A 131 8.42 11.53 2.29
CA LEU A 131 9.41 11.30 1.24
C LEU A 131 10.76 10.81 1.78
N VAL A 132 11.25 11.40 2.88
CA VAL A 132 12.61 11.13 3.40
C VAL A 132 12.64 9.91 4.31
N VAL A 133 11.61 9.71 5.13
CA VAL A 133 11.63 8.70 6.19
C VAL A 133 10.65 7.57 5.90
N VAL A 134 9.36 7.87 5.76
CA VAL A 134 8.30 6.86 5.78
C VAL A 134 8.32 5.99 4.53
N TYR A 135 8.33 6.60 3.34
CA TYR A 135 8.28 5.87 2.08
C TYR A 135 9.55 5.04 1.83
N PRO A 136 10.78 5.55 2.05
CA PRO A 136 11.98 4.73 1.92
C PRO A 136 12.01 3.57 2.91
N ALA A 137 11.56 3.79 4.16
CA ALA A 137 11.48 2.72 5.16
C ALA A 137 10.49 1.63 4.74
N PHE A 138 9.30 2.01 4.26
CA PHE A 138 8.29 1.06 3.81
C PHE A 138 8.71 0.31 2.56
N LEU A 139 9.25 0.99 1.54
CA LEU A 139 9.73 0.36 0.31
C LEU A 139 10.87 -0.64 0.59
N THR A 140 11.83 -0.24 1.42
CA THR A 140 12.94 -1.13 1.82
C THR A 140 12.43 -2.36 2.56
N MET A 141 11.45 -2.19 3.44
CA MET A 141 10.84 -3.29 4.17
C MET A 141 10.02 -4.20 3.24
N PHE A 142 9.22 -3.65 2.32
CA PHE A 142 8.46 -4.44 1.34
C PHE A 142 9.40 -5.26 0.44
N TRP A 143 10.55 -4.73 0.05
CA TRP A 143 11.59 -5.48 -0.68
C TRP A 143 12.11 -6.68 0.10
N ARG A 144 12.23 -6.57 1.44
CA ARG A 144 12.77 -7.63 2.29
C ARG A 144 11.72 -8.59 2.87
N LEU A 145 10.43 -8.32 2.64
CA LEU A 145 9.32 -9.14 3.14
C LEU A 145 9.42 -10.62 2.70
N ARG A 146 9.13 -11.56 3.61
CA ARG A 146 8.99 -12.98 3.27
C ARG A 146 7.72 -13.53 3.91
N PHE A 147 6.97 -14.32 3.15
CA PHE A 147 5.73 -14.93 3.61
C PHE A 147 5.99 -16.36 4.11
N GLN A 148 5.21 -16.80 5.09
CA GLN A 148 5.11 -18.20 5.51
C GLN A 148 4.22 -18.96 4.52
N ASP A 149 4.65 -20.15 4.12
CA ASP A 149 3.86 -21.10 3.34
C ASP A 149 2.63 -21.59 4.13
#